data_AF-X1I1V2-F1
#
_entry.id   AF-X1I1V2-F1
#
_cell.length_a   1.000
_cell.length_b   1.000
_cell.length_c   1.000
_cell.angle_alpha   90.00
_cell.angle_beta   90.00
_cell.angle_gamma   90.00
#
_symmetry.space_group_name_H-M   'P 1'
#
loop_
_entity.id
_entity.type
_entity.pdbx_description
1 polymer ?
#
loop_
_entity_poly.entity_id
_entity_poly.type
_entity_poly.pdbx_seq_one_letter_code
_entity_poly.pdbx_strand_id
1 'polypeptide(L)'
;MHDFMLLIYDDLDLIEEILEVSTEYWIKFVKAVIKEGVDFMYLADDIAYKSGLFVRPKVFKPMWLPRVKRILEPVLNAGLPIMFHSDGKLDE
;
A
#
# COMPACT_ATOMS: atom_id res chain seq x y z
N MET A 1 7.00 -9.88 9.67
CA MET A 1 7.63 -9.78 8.33
C MET A 1 8.09 -11.15 7.81
N HIS A 2 8.84 -11.96 8.58
CA HIS A 2 9.28 -13.30 8.12
C HIS A 2 8.14 -14.19 7.62
N ASP A 3 7.15 -14.49 8.47
CA ASP A 3 6.05 -15.41 8.12
C ASP A 3 5.18 -14.88 6.98
N PHE A 4 4.93 -13.57 6.96
CA PHE A 4 4.19 -12.92 5.87
C PHE A 4 4.90 -13.13 4.52
N MET A 5 6.23 -13.03 4.48
CA MET A 5 7.01 -13.24 3.26
C MET A 5 7.01 -14.71 2.82
N LEU A 6 7.01 -15.65 3.76
CA LEU A 6 6.84 -17.08 3.45
C LEU A 6 5.44 -17.35 2.88
N LEU A 7 4.40 -16.80 3.50
CA LEU A 7 3.02 -16.95 3.03
C LEU A 7 2.77 -16.33 1.65
N ILE A 8 3.44 -15.24 1.27
CA ILE A 8 3.39 -14.74 -0.12
C ILE A 8 3.81 -15.81 -1.13
N TYR A 9 4.71 -16.73 -0.74
CA TYR A 9 5.17 -17.83 -1.59
C TYR A 9 4.29 -19.08 -1.43
N ASP A 10 3.95 -19.45 -0.20
CA ASP A 10 3.27 -20.71 0.13
C ASP A 10 1.75 -20.64 -0.07
N ASP A 11 1.13 -19.49 0.19
CA ASP A 11 -0.33 -19.28 0.16
C ASP A 11 -0.69 -17.83 -0.21
N LEU A 12 -0.50 -17.50 -1.48
CA LEU A 12 -0.78 -16.16 -2.00
C LEU A 12 -2.27 -15.79 -1.89
N ASP A 13 -3.18 -16.76 -1.99
CA ASP A 13 -4.62 -16.51 -1.91
C ASP A 13 -5.00 -16.00 -0.52
N LEU A 14 -4.47 -16.61 0.55
CA LEU A 14 -4.64 -16.10 1.91
C LEU A 14 -4.11 -14.68 2.07
N ILE A 15 -2.95 -14.38 1.49
CA ILE A 15 -2.37 -13.02 1.53
C ILE A 15 -3.25 -12.02 0.78
N GLU A 16 -3.76 -12.38 -0.39
CA GLU A 16 -4.68 -11.54 -1.16
C GLU A 16 -5.97 -11.22 -0.38
N GLU A 17 -6.53 -12.21 0.34
CA GLU A 17 -7.69 -12.00 1.22
C GLU A 17 -7.39 -11.06 2.39
N ILE A 18 -6.27 -11.28 3.09
CA ILE A 18 -5.84 -10.41 4.21
C ILE A 18 -5.65 -8.98 3.72
N LEU A 19 -4.96 -8.80 2.58
CA LEU A 19 -4.71 -7.49 2.01
C LEU A 19 -5.99 -6.82 1.51
N GLU A 20 -7.00 -7.58 1.06
CA GLU A 20 -8.31 -7.02 0.70
C GLU A 20 -9.03 -6.46 1.93
N VAL A 21 -9.05 -7.19 3.05
CA VAL A 21 -9.64 -6.70 4.31
C VAL A 21 -8.95 -5.41 4.77
N SER A 22 -7.61 -5.37 4.70
CA SER A 22 -6.83 -4.17 5.00
C SER A 22 -7.17 -3.00 4.06
N THR A 23 -7.31 -3.29 2.77
CA THR A 23 -7.66 -2.28 1.74
C THR A 23 -9.01 -1.64 2.03
N GLU A 24 -10.03 -2.45 2.33
CA GLU A 24 -11.37 -1.95 2.66
C GLU A 24 -11.40 -1.13 3.95
N TYR A 25 -10.59 -1.48 4.94
CA TYR A 25 -10.39 -0.66 6.13
C TYR A 25 -9.80 0.71 5.76
N TRP A 26 -8.71 0.73 5.01
CA TRP A 26 -8.04 1.98 4.64
C TRP A 26 -8.88 2.90 3.76
N ILE A 27 -9.68 2.35 2.84
CA ILE A 27 -10.65 3.13 2.06
C ILE A 27 -11.64 3.86 2.98
N LYS A 28 -12.16 3.17 4.01
CA LYS A 28 -13.09 3.79 4.98
C LYS A 28 -12.40 4.84 5.83
N PHE A 29 -11.19 4.54 6.31
CA PHE A 29 -10.38 5.46 7.10
C PHE A 29 -10.08 6.74 6.33
N VAL A 30 -9.56 6.62 5.11
CA VAL A 30 -9.24 7.75 4.24
C VAL A 30 -10.47 8.62 4.00
N LYS A 31 -11.63 8.02 3.67
CA LYS A 31 -12.88 8.76 3.49
C LYS A 31 -13.33 9.48 4.76
N ALA A 32 -13.07 8.91 5.95
CA ALA A 32 -13.42 9.55 7.21
C ALA A 32 -12.52 10.76 7.49
N VAL A 33 -11.20 10.62 7.37
CA VAL A 33 -10.28 11.74 7.66
C VAL A 33 -10.41 12.89 6.65
N ILE A 34 -10.74 12.60 5.39
CA ILE A 34 -11.05 13.65 4.40
C ILE A 34 -12.24 14.50 4.86
N LYS A 35 -13.27 13.90 5.48
CA LYS A 35 -14.44 14.64 5.99
C LYS A 35 -14.09 15.53 7.18
N GLU A 36 -13.07 15.17 7.95
CA GLU A 36 -12.55 15.98 9.06
C GLU A 36 -11.67 17.14 8.57
N GLY A 37 -11.41 17.25 7.26
CA GLY A 37 -10.74 18.41 6.66
C GLY A 37 -9.22 18.38 6.71
N VAL A 38 -8.60 17.20 6.57
CA VAL A 38 -7.13 17.09 6.45
C VAL A 38 -6.59 17.82 5.20
N ASP A 39 -5.40 18.43 5.33
CA ASP A 39 -4.78 19.20 4.23
C ASP A 39 -4.06 18.34 3.19
N PHE A 40 -3.58 17.15 3.58
CA PHE A 40 -2.90 16.19 2.69
C PHE A 40 -2.96 14.78 3.27
N MET A 41 -2.67 13.77 2.43
CA MET A 41 -2.52 12.38 2.84
C MET A 41 -1.05 11.97 2.82
N TYR A 42 -0.61 11.27 3.86
CA TYR A 42 0.72 10.66 3.91
C TYR A 42 0.61 9.13 3.87
N LEU A 43 0.99 8.55 2.73
CA LEU A 43 1.11 7.10 2.58
C LEU A 43 2.54 6.70 2.91
N ALA A 44 2.76 6.24 4.13
CA ALA A 44 4.03 5.67 4.58
C ALA A 44 3.95 4.15 4.56
N ASP A 45 4.32 3.55 3.43
CA ASP A 45 4.28 2.10 3.23
C ASP A 45 5.67 1.60 2.84
N ASP A 46 6.38 1.01 3.80
CA ASP A 46 7.74 0.51 3.63
C ASP A 46 7.71 -0.79 2.82
N ILE A 47 7.82 -0.65 1.50
CA ILE A 47 7.74 -1.76 0.54
C ILE A 47 9.10 -2.20 0.01
N ALA A 48 10.17 -1.49 0.37
CA ALA A 48 11.52 -1.76 -0.08
C ALA A 48 12.55 -1.57 1.04
N TYR A 49 13.77 -2.04 0.75
CA TYR A 49 14.96 -1.94 1.58
C TYR A 49 16.13 -1.41 0.74
N LYS A 50 17.32 -1.31 1.33
CA LYS A 50 18.55 -0.84 0.65
C LYS A 50 18.93 -1.63 -0.61
N SER A 51 18.35 -2.82 -0.83
CA SER A 51 18.58 -3.67 -2.00
C SER A 51 17.40 -3.72 -2.99
N GLY A 52 16.38 -2.87 -2.82
CA GLY A 52 15.16 -2.85 -3.63
C GLY A 52 13.94 -3.40 -2.88
N LEU A 53 12.87 -3.76 -3.61
CA LEU A 53 11.63 -4.29 -3.03
C LEU A 53 11.87 -5.55 -2.19
N PHE A 54 11.08 -5.72 -1.11
CA PHE A 54 11.08 -6.96 -0.33
C PHE A 54 10.61 -8.16 -1.15
N VAL A 55 9.68 -7.93 -2.07
CA VAL A 55 9.05 -8.95 -2.91
C VAL A 55 9.42 -8.69 -4.37
N ARG A 56 9.67 -9.75 -5.14
CA ARG A 56 10.00 -9.62 -6.57
C ARG A 56 8.93 -8.79 -7.29
N PRO A 57 9.31 -7.82 -8.15
CA PRO A 57 8.36 -6.91 -8.80
C PRO A 57 7.18 -7.61 -9.51
N LYS A 58 7.41 -8.80 -10.08
CA LYS A 58 6.38 -9.59 -10.79
C LYS A 58 5.24 -10.11 -9.88
N VAL A 59 5.50 -10.29 -8.58
CA VAL A 59 4.51 -10.71 -7.58
C VAL A 59 3.98 -9.48 -6.85
N PHE A 60 4.87 -8.56 -6.49
CA PHE A 60 4.51 -7.37 -5.73
C PHE A 60 3.54 -6.45 -6.47
N LYS A 61 3.80 -6.15 -7.75
CA LYS A 61 3.02 -5.15 -8.50
C LYS A 61 1.53 -5.55 -8.63
N PRO A 62 1.17 -6.78 -9.05
CA PRO A 62 -0.23 -7.22 -9.09
C PRO A 62 -0.90 -7.23 -7.71
N MET A 63 -0.16 -7.63 -6.67
CA MET A 63 -0.68 -7.73 -5.30
C MET A 63 -0.91 -6.34 -4.67
N TRP A 64 -0.02 -5.37 -4.87
CA TRP A 64 -0.04 -4.11 -4.11
C TRP A 64 -0.67 -2.94 -4.87
N LEU A 65 -0.33 -2.75 -6.15
CA LEU A 65 -0.71 -1.53 -6.90
C LEU A 65 -2.23 -1.33 -7.03
N PRO A 66 -3.06 -2.34 -7.31
CA PRO A 66 -4.52 -2.15 -7.42
C PRO A 66 -5.14 -1.67 -6.11
N ARG A 67 -4.63 -2.16 -4.98
CA ARG A 67 -5.11 -1.82 -3.63
C ARG A 67 -4.80 -0.39 -3.27
N VAL A 68 -3.54 0.03 -3.42
CA VAL A 68 -3.12 1.41 -3.13
C VAL A 68 -3.85 2.42 -4.03
N LYS A 69 -4.11 2.09 -5.30
CA LYS A 69 -4.94 2.93 -6.17
C LYS A 69 -6.34 3.15 -5.58
N ARG A 70 -7.01 2.08 -5.12
CA ARG A 70 -8.34 2.19 -4.48
C ARG A 70 -8.31 3.00 -3.19
N ILE A 71 -7.26 2.83 -2.38
CA ILE A 71 -7.09 3.57 -1.12
C ILE A 71 -6.92 5.07 -1.38
N LEU A 72 -6.15 5.44 -2.41
CA LEU A 72 -5.81 6.83 -2.71
C LEU A 72 -6.81 7.53 -3.63
N GLU A 73 -7.66 6.79 -4.34
CA GLU A 73 -8.68 7.36 -5.24
C GLU A 73 -9.58 8.42 -4.54
N PRO A 74 -10.10 8.21 -3.32
CA PRO A 74 -10.85 9.26 -2.62
C PRO A 74 -10.03 10.52 -2.34
N VAL A 75 -8.73 10.39 -2.07
CA VAL A 75 -7.83 11.53 -1.81
C VAL A 75 -7.64 12.34 -3.09
N LEU A 76 -7.37 11.67 -4.20
CA LEU A 76 -7.22 12.29 -5.51
C LEU A 76 -8.52 13.00 -5.94
N ASN A 77 -9.67 12.36 -5.74
CA ASN A 77 -10.98 12.93 -6.05
C ASN A 77 -11.32 14.15 -5.18
N ALA A 78 -10.80 14.21 -3.94
CA ALA A 78 -10.92 15.38 -3.08
C ALA A 78 -9.94 16.51 -3.44
N GLY A 79 -9.07 16.31 -4.42
CA GLY A 79 -8.05 17.29 -4.83
C GLY A 79 -6.93 17.47 -3.79
N LEU A 80 -6.78 16.52 -2.87
CA LEU A 80 -5.79 16.62 -1.79
C LEU A 80 -4.41 16.12 -2.27
N PRO A 81 -3.31 16.81 -1.90
CA PRO A 81 -1.96 16.31 -2.13
C PRO A 81 -1.72 14.97 -1.44
N ILE A 82 -0.89 14.13 -2.06
CA ILE A 82 -0.42 12.86 -1.50
C ILE A 82 1.08 12.91 -1.40
N MET A 83 1.60 12.63 -0.20
CA MET A 83 3.00 12.33 0.02
C MET A 83 3.16 10.82 0.16
N PHE A 84 4.11 10.24 -0.57
CA PHE A 84 4.44 8.82 -0.49
C PHE A 84 5.82 8.64 0.13
N HIS A 85 5.91 7.73 1.09
CA HIS A 85 7.16 7.31 1.70
C HIS A 85 7.28 5.79 1.64
N SER A 86 8.47 5.37 1.23
CA SER A 86 8.98 4.02 1.39
C SER A 86 10.50 4.15 1.47
N ASP A 87 11.13 3.32 2.29
CA ASP A 87 12.53 2.97 2.12
C ASP A 87 12.80 2.44 0.69
N GLY A 88 14.08 2.37 0.30
CA GLY A 88 14.42 1.73 -0.96
C GLY A 88 15.86 1.93 -1.42
N LYS A 89 16.17 1.27 -2.52
CA LYS A 89 17.39 1.50 -3.29
C LYS A 89 17.13 2.61 -4.31
N LEU A 90 17.79 3.75 -4.17
CA LEU A 90 17.64 4.92 -5.04
C LEU A 90 18.77 5.06 -6.06
N ASP A 91 19.85 4.31 -5.86
CA ASP A 91 21.02 4.21 -6.73
C ASP A 91 20.91 3.02 -7.70
N GLU A 92 21.79 2.99 -8.70
CA GLU A 92 21.91 1.88 -9.67
C GLU A 92 22.34 0.56 -9.01
#